data_AF-A0A2K9EI20-F1
#
_entry.id   AF-A0A2K9EI20-F1
#
_cell.length_a   1.000
_cell.length_b   1.000
_cell.length_c   1.000
_cell.angle_alpha   90.00
_cell.angle_beta   90.00
_cell.angle_gamma   90.00
#
_symmetry.space_group_name_H-M   'P 1'
#
loop_
_entity.id
_entity.type
_entity.pdbx_description
1 polymer ?
#
loop_
_entity_poly.entity_id
_entity_poly.type
_entity_poly.pdbx_seq_one_letter_code
_entity_poly.pdbx_strand_id
1 'polypeptide(L)'
;MLDREKIRKEVESWESFSYNYNLGDRPMRHNELGIRLVDGKWQLYRSFERGGYNVIDTFDKESDACELLLYYLRSEKRSQERHRKFKEQQRLKREEELKNKKG
;
A
#
# COMPACT_ATOMS: atom_id res chain seq x y z
N MET A 1 -12.13 -7.69 16.12
CA MET A 1 -12.70 -6.76 15.14
C MET A 1 -11.64 -5.72 14.82
N LEU A 2 -11.29 -5.57 13.54
CA LEU A 2 -10.33 -4.56 13.07
C LEU A 2 -11.07 -3.25 12.81
N ASP A 3 -10.45 -2.13 13.19
CA ASP A 3 -10.94 -0.79 12.93
C ASP A 3 -9.86 0.06 12.25
N ARG A 4 -10.27 1.25 11.79
CA ARG A 4 -9.40 2.20 11.08
C ARG A 4 -8.20 2.64 11.92
N GLU A 5 -8.38 2.79 13.23
CA GLU A 5 -7.30 3.25 14.12
C GLU A 5 -6.20 2.20 14.23
N LYS A 6 -6.57 0.92 14.34
CA LYS A 6 -5.62 -0.19 14.33
C LYS A 6 -4.83 -0.26 13.02
N ILE A 7 -5.48 -0.07 11.88
CA ILE A 7 -4.77 -0.01 10.58
C ILE A 7 -3.80 1.17 10.57
N ARG A 8 -4.24 2.35 10.99
CA ARG A 8 -3.40 3.55 11.03
C ARG A 8 -2.14 3.31 11.87
N LYS A 9 -2.30 2.82 13.11
CA LYS A 9 -1.17 2.50 14.00
C LYS A 9 -0.21 1.49 13.39
N GLU A 10 -0.73 0.44 12.75
CA GLU A 10 0.11 -0.58 12.12
C GLU A 10 0.89 0.00 10.94
N VAL A 11 0.23 0.74 10.04
CA VAL A 11 0.88 1.33 8.86
C VAL A 11 1.89 2.42 9.25
N GLU A 12 1.59 3.24 10.27
CA GLU A 12 2.51 4.24 10.81
C GLU A 12 3.77 3.61 11.44
N SER A 13 3.67 2.38 11.95
CA SER A 13 4.83 1.63 12.45
C SER A 13 5.76 1.10 11.34
N TRP A 14 5.35 1.18 10.08
CA TRP A 14 6.11 0.64 8.96
C TRP A 14 7.16 1.64 8.46
N GLU A 15 8.41 1.43 8.89
CA GLU A 15 9.53 2.18 8.35
C GLU A 15 9.62 2.08 6.81
N SER A 16 9.91 3.22 6.17
CA SER A 16 10.12 3.32 4.72
C SER A 16 8.94 2.87 3.84
N PHE A 17 7.73 2.76 4.39
CA PHE A 17 6.54 2.46 3.59
C PHE A 17 6.01 3.71 2.91
N SER A 18 5.87 3.67 1.59
CA SER A 18 5.31 4.76 0.81
C SER A 18 4.20 4.22 -0.08
N TYR A 19 2.95 4.39 0.35
CA TYR A 19 1.81 4.01 -0.44
C TYR A 19 0.60 4.86 -0.07
N ASN A 20 -0.13 5.35 -1.06
CA ASN A 20 -1.34 6.13 -0.84
C ASN A 20 -2.48 5.20 -0.44
N TYR A 21 -3.01 5.40 0.77
CA TYR A 21 -4.16 4.67 1.25
C TYR A 21 -5.18 5.58 1.93
N ASN A 22 -6.45 5.15 1.92
CA ASN A 22 -7.56 5.93 2.45
C ASN A 22 -8.50 5.04 3.28
N LEU A 23 -8.75 5.43 4.52
CA LEU A 23 -9.59 4.69 5.46
C LEU A 23 -11.06 5.13 5.38
N GLY A 24 -11.46 5.79 4.29
CA GLY A 24 -12.78 6.39 4.13
C GLY A 24 -12.98 7.64 4.99
N ASP A 25 -11.90 8.25 5.49
CA ASP A 25 -11.90 9.51 6.24
C ASP A 25 -11.68 10.73 5.35
N ARG A 26 -11.29 10.52 4.09
CA ARG A 26 -10.93 11.58 3.13
C ARG A 26 -11.53 11.31 1.75
N PRO A 27 -11.70 12.35 0.90
CA PRO A 27 -12.07 12.18 -0.49
C PRO A 27 -11.08 11.29 -1.25
N MET A 28 -11.57 10.60 -2.28
CA MET A 28 -10.75 9.75 -3.14
C MET A 28 -9.68 10.57 -3.88
N ARG A 29 -8.44 10.08 -3.92
CA ARG A 29 -7.27 10.62 -4.60
C ARG A 29 -6.72 9.64 -5.63
N HIS A 30 -5.84 10.11 -6.51
CA HIS A 30 -5.21 9.29 -7.53
C HIS A 30 -4.25 8.23 -6.96
N ASN A 31 -4.19 7.08 -7.62
CA ASN A 31 -3.27 5.98 -7.32
C ASN A 31 -3.28 5.57 -5.84
N GLU A 32 -4.48 5.43 -5.28
CA GLU A 32 -4.68 5.05 -3.89
C GLU A 32 -5.46 3.74 -3.76
N LEU A 33 -5.26 3.06 -2.64
CA LEU A 33 -6.10 1.94 -2.20
C LEU A 33 -6.90 2.39 -0.99
N GLY A 34 -8.22 2.25 -1.03
CA GLY A 34 -9.01 2.70 0.10
C GLY A 34 -10.33 2.01 0.26
N ILE A 35 -11.01 2.33 1.36
CA ILE A 35 -12.37 1.89 1.62
C ILE A 35 -13.34 3.07 1.58
N ARG A 36 -14.58 2.82 1.18
CA ARG A 36 -15.66 3.83 1.19
C ARG A 36 -17.02 3.17 1.42
N LEU A 37 -17.96 3.90 1.99
CA LEU A 37 -19.35 3.47 2.11
C LEU A 37 -20.14 3.95 0.89
N VAL A 38 -20.81 3.03 0.19
CA VAL A 38 -21.67 3.31 -0.98
C VAL A 38 -22.91 2.44 -0.86
N ASP A 39 -24.09 3.06 -0.92
CA ASP A 39 -25.38 2.36 -0.86
C ASP A 39 -25.47 1.35 0.30
N GLY A 40 -24.94 1.73 1.47
CA GLY A 40 -24.93 0.90 2.68
C GLY A 40 -23.90 -0.25 2.69
N LYS A 41 -23.08 -0.39 1.64
CA LYS A 41 -22.01 -1.39 1.54
C LYS A 41 -20.63 -0.74 1.59
N TRP A 42 -19.71 -1.37 2.32
CA TRP A 42 -18.31 -0.98 2.35
C TRP A 42 -17.60 -1.52 1.11
N GLN A 43 -17.04 -0.65 0.29
CA GLN A 43 -16.28 -1.02 -0.90
C GLN A 43 -14.80 -0.85 -0.63
N LEU A 44 -14.00 -1.88 -0.91
CA LEU A 44 -12.57 -1.73 -1.13
C LEU A 44 -12.35 -1.33 -2.58
N TYR A 45 -11.61 -0.25 -2.82
CA TYR A 45 -11.35 0.24 -4.16
C TYR A 45 -9.87 0.52 -4.39
N ARG A 46 -9.49 0.53 -5.67
CA ARG A 46 -8.22 1.06 -6.15
C ARG A 46 -8.47 2.14 -7.18
N SER A 47 -8.07 3.36 -6.88
CA SER A 47 -8.13 4.46 -7.84
C SER A 47 -6.91 4.43 -8.77
N PHE A 48 -7.09 5.00 -9.95
CA PHE A 48 -6.05 5.18 -10.94
C PHE A 48 -6.10 6.61 -11.50
N GLU A 49 -5.20 6.93 -12.42
CA GLU A 49 -5.14 8.25 -13.05
C GLU A 49 -6.47 8.61 -13.74
N ARG A 50 -6.73 9.91 -13.88
CA ARG A 50 -7.92 10.46 -14.56
C ARG A 50 -9.25 10.24 -13.82
N GLY A 51 -9.21 10.02 -12.51
CA GLY A 51 -10.40 9.98 -11.65
C GLY A 51 -11.20 8.69 -11.70
N GLY A 52 -10.71 7.66 -12.38
CA GLY A 52 -11.33 6.33 -12.38
C GLY A 52 -10.91 5.49 -11.17
N TYR A 53 -11.74 4.52 -10.82
CA TYR A 53 -11.43 3.53 -9.78
C TYR A 53 -12.08 2.19 -10.09
N ASN A 54 -11.44 1.12 -9.61
CA ASN A 54 -11.99 -0.22 -9.62
C ASN A 54 -12.43 -0.58 -8.22
N VAL A 55 -13.62 -1.17 -8.09
CA VAL A 55 -14.03 -1.85 -6.86
C VAL A 55 -13.35 -3.21 -6.87
N ILE A 56 -12.57 -3.49 -5.82
CA ILE A 56 -11.92 -4.79 -5.61
C ILE A 56 -12.93 -5.76 -5.01
N ASP A 57 -13.65 -5.33 -3.98
CA ASP A 57 -14.64 -6.15 -3.27
C ASP A 57 -15.62 -5.27 -2.47
N THR A 58 -16.74 -5.86 -2.02
CA THR A 58 -17.80 -5.19 -1.27
C THR A 58 -18.22 -5.99 -0.03
N PHE A 59 -18.49 -5.28 1.07
CA PHE A 59 -18.69 -5.86 2.39
C PHE A 59 -19.90 -5.24 3.09
N ASP A 60 -20.57 -6.03 3.92
CA ASP A 60 -21.60 -5.54 4.84
C ASP A 60 -21.00 -4.82 6.06
N LYS A 61 -19.80 -5.23 6.48
CA LYS A 61 -19.13 -4.70 7.67
C LYS A 61 -17.87 -3.95 7.30
N GLU A 62 -17.65 -2.83 7.98
CA GLU A 62 -16.44 -2.03 7.82
C GLU A 62 -15.17 -2.81 8.19
N SER A 63 -15.26 -3.67 9.22
CA SER A 63 -14.15 -4.48 9.69
C SER A 63 -13.59 -5.40 8.61
N ASP A 64 -14.46 -5.95 7.76
CA ASP A 64 -14.08 -6.93 6.75
C ASP A 64 -13.36 -6.21 5.59
N ALA A 65 -13.86 -5.02 5.21
CA ALA A 65 -13.17 -4.14 4.27
C ALA A 65 -11.81 -3.67 4.80
N CYS A 66 -11.74 -3.34 6.10
CA CYS A 66 -10.51 -2.99 6.81
C CYS A 66 -9.48 -4.14 6.80
N GLU A 67 -9.92 -5.37 7.05
CA GLU A 67 -9.07 -6.56 7.03
C GLU A 67 -8.46 -6.79 5.65
N LEU A 68 -9.27 -6.70 4.58
CA LEU A 68 -8.76 -6.87 3.23
C LEU A 68 -7.85 -5.70 2.80
N LEU A 69 -8.19 -4.47 3.16
CA LEU A 69 -7.32 -3.30 2.94
C LEU A 69 -5.94 -3.53 3.55
N LEU A 70 -5.88 -3.92 4.83
CA LEU A 70 -4.62 -4.15 5.54
C LEU A 70 -3.81 -5.30 4.91
N TYR A 71 -4.47 -6.36 4.45
CA TYR A 71 -3.83 -7.44 3.72
C TYR A 71 -3.08 -6.93 2.47
N TYR A 72 -3.72 -6.08 1.67
CA TYR A 72 -3.08 -5.48 0.49
C TYR A 72 -1.92 -4.56 0.86
N LEU A 73 -2.08 -3.72 1.88
CA LEU A 73 -1.02 -2.82 2.36
C LEU A 73 0.21 -3.61 2.84
N ARG A 74 0.02 -4.72 3.57
CA ARG A 74 1.11 -5.62 3.97
C ARG A 74 1.81 -6.25 2.77
N SER A 75 1.04 -6.63 1.75
CA SER A 75 1.60 -7.17 0.51
C SER A 75 2.49 -6.16 -0.21
N GLU A 76 2.01 -4.92 -0.29
CA GLU A 76 2.74 -3.80 -0.89
C GLU A 76 4.02 -3.47 -0.13
N LYS A 77 3.97 -3.38 1.21
CA LYS A 77 5.17 -3.21 2.05
C LYS A 77 6.24 -4.25 1.72
N ARG A 78 5.87 -5.53 1.69
CA ARG A 78 6.80 -6.62 1.34
C ARG A 78 7.38 -6.47 -0.06
N SER A 79 6.58 -5.96 -1.01
CA SER A 79 7.06 -5.67 -2.36
C SER A 79 8.12 -4.57 -2.37
N GLN A 80 7.88 -3.47 -1.67
CA GLN A 80 8.80 -2.34 -1.55
C GLN A 80 10.12 -2.75 -0.88
N GLU A 81 10.06 -3.56 0.19
CA GLU A 81 11.25 -4.10 0.86
C GLU A 81 12.09 -4.98 -0.06
N ARG A 82 11.45 -5.88 -0.82
CA ARG A 82 12.16 -6.71 -1.81
C ARG A 82 12.82 -5.86 -2.89
N HIS A 83 12.11 -4.86 -3.41
CA HIS A 83 12.64 -3.95 -4.42
C HIS A 83 13.84 -3.14 -3.91
N ARG A 84 13.77 -2.65 -2.67
CA ARG A 84 14.88 -1.94 -2.02
C ARG A 84 16.12 -2.83 -1.90
N LYS A 85 15.96 -4.05 -1.37
CA LYS A 85 17.05 -5.03 -1.26
C LYS A 85 17.68 -5.34 -2.62
N PHE A 86 16.85 -5.53 -3.64
CA PHE A 86 17.32 -5.77 -5.00
C PHE A 86 18.16 -4.58 -5.53
N LYS A 87 17.67 -3.35 -5.39
CA LYS A 87 18.42 -2.15 -5.81
C LYS A 87 19.74 -1.98 -5.06
N GLU A 88 19.76 -2.28 -3.77
CA GLU A 88 20.98 -2.22 -2.96
C GLU A 88 22.02 -3.24 -3.43
N GLN A 89 21.62 -4.48 -3.69
CA GLN A 89 22.51 -5.50 -4.27
C GLN A 89 23.08 -5.08 -5.63
N GLN A 90 22.24 -4.47 -6.49
CA GLN A 90 22.70 -3.94 -7.78
C GLN A 90 23.70 -2.79 -7.62
N ARG A 91 23.50 -1.92 -6.62
CA ARG A 91 24.44 -0.83 -6.32
C ARG A 91 25.79 -1.36 -5.85
N LEU A 92 25.80 -2.30 -4.90
CA LEU A 92 27.03 -2.89 -4.37
C LEU A 92 27.86 -3.58 -5.47
N LYS A 93 27.21 -4.35 -6.35
CA LYS A 93 27.87 -4.99 -7.50
C LYS A 93 28.54 -3.97 -8.41
N ARG A 94 27.86 -2.87 -8.73
CA ARG A 94 28.43 -1.79 -9.56
C ARG A 94 29.62 -1.09 -8.89
N GLU A 95 29.54 -0.86 -7.58
CA GLU A 95 30.65 -0.26 -6.82
C GLU A 95 31.89 -1.16 -6.81
N GLU A 96 31.70 -2.47 -6.68
CA GLU A 96 32.78 -3.48 -6.76
C GLU A 96 33.41 -3.52 -8.15
N GLU A 97 32.61 -3.58 -9.21
CA GLU A 97 33.08 -3.54 -10.60
C GLU A 97 33.89 -2.27 -10.91
N LEU A 98 33.47 -1.12 -10.37
CA LEU A 98 34.19 0.15 -10.55
C LEU A 98 35.52 0.19 -9.80
N LYS A 99 35.60 -0.41 -8.60
CA LYS A 99 36.87 -0.55 -7.86
C LYS A 99 37.84 -1.45 -8.62
N ASN A 100 37.37 -2.58 -9.12
CA ASN A 100 38.19 -3.55 -9.86
C ASN A 100 38.69 -3.02 -11.22
N LYS A 101 38.05 -1.98 -11.78
CA LYS A 101 38.51 -1.31 -13.01
C LYS A 101 39.52 -0.17 -12.78
N LYS A 102 39.65 0.30 -11.53
CA LYS A 102 40.51 1.44 -11.16
C LYS A 102 41.80 1.02 -10.44
N GLY A 103 41.89 -0.23 -9.99
CA GLY A 103 43.13 -0.86 -9.51
C GLY A 103 43.73 -1.73 -10.61
#